data_AF-A0A2H0D4U0-F1
#
_entry.id   AF-A0A2H0D4U0-F1
#
_cell.length_a   1.000
_cell.length_b   1.000
_cell.length_c   1.000
_cell.angle_alpha   90.00
_cell.angle_beta   90.00
_cell.angle_gamma   90.00
#
_symmetry.space_group_name_H-M   'P 1'
#
loop_
_entity.id
_entity.type
_entity.pdbx_description
1 polymer ?
#
loop_
_entity_poly.entity_id
_entity_poly.type
_entity_poly.pdbx_seq_one_letter_code
_entity_poly.pdbx_strand_id
1 'polypeptide(L)'
;MKNRLGSISVVSLFLLAFLNGCKDTVTNQQVDDAVIPASNVLFGKHIQPVFNVKCTSSGCHDDETRAGSLSLTTWANVHVPGIINDYEPETSRLVWAVEGQLGSSSMPPFGYPGLTKNQIDGIKTWIKEGAINN
;
A
#
# COMPACT_ATOMS: atom_id res chain seq x y z
N MET A 1 -69.02 -18.52 28.87
CA MET A 1 -68.98 -17.25 28.11
C MET A 1 -67.53 -16.74 28.08
N LYS A 2 -66.94 -16.65 26.86
CA LYS A 2 -65.78 -15.82 26.45
C LYS A 2 -64.46 -16.06 27.23
N ASN A 3 -63.60 -17.00 26.85
CA ASN A 3 -62.70 -17.10 25.69
C ASN A 3 -61.40 -16.27 25.81
N ARG A 4 -60.31 -17.03 25.99
CA ARG A 4 -58.98 -16.92 25.37
C ARG A 4 -58.06 -15.76 25.80
N LEU A 5 -57.21 -16.13 26.75
CA LEU A 5 -55.85 -15.66 26.95
C LEU A 5 -55.06 -15.73 25.63
N GLY A 6 -54.52 -14.59 25.16
CA GLY A 6 -53.63 -14.57 24.01
C GLY A 6 -53.46 -13.19 23.39
N SER A 7 -52.34 -12.54 23.70
CA SER A 7 -51.55 -11.78 22.74
C SER A 7 -50.29 -11.33 23.45
N ILE A 8 -49.27 -12.19 23.43
CA ILE A 8 -47.90 -11.79 23.70
C ILE A 8 -47.54 -10.84 22.57
N SER A 9 -47.34 -9.56 22.89
CA SER A 9 -46.83 -8.57 21.96
C SER A 9 -45.56 -9.12 21.31
N VAL A 10 -45.66 -9.48 20.03
CA VAL A 10 -44.50 -9.83 19.21
C VAL A 10 -43.72 -8.54 19.04
N VAL A 11 -42.78 -8.30 19.96
CA VAL A 11 -41.69 -7.36 19.74
C VAL A 11 -40.93 -7.94 18.56
N SER A 12 -41.28 -7.49 17.35
CA SER A 12 -40.51 -7.75 16.15
C SER A 12 -39.14 -7.11 16.35
N LEU A 13 -38.24 -7.90 16.93
CA LEU A 13 -36.81 -7.67 16.97
C LEU A 13 -36.37 -7.68 15.50
N PHE A 14 -36.42 -6.52 14.85
CA PHE A 14 -35.69 -6.26 13.63
C PHE A 14 -34.22 -6.44 13.99
N LEU A 15 -33.73 -7.67 13.83
CA LEU A 15 -32.33 -8.00 13.82
C LEU A 15 -31.77 -7.36 12.55
N LEU A 16 -31.51 -6.05 12.63
CA LEU A 16 -30.62 -5.37 11.71
C LEU A 16 -29.24 -5.94 11.96
N ALA A 17 -28.99 -7.11 11.37
CA ALA A 17 -27.65 -7.59 11.13
C ALA A 17 -26.99 -6.54 10.24
N PHE A 18 -26.26 -5.61 10.86
CA PHE A 18 -25.31 -4.76 10.17
C PHE A 18 -24.28 -5.69 9.54
N LEU A 19 -24.53 -6.06 8.28
CA LEU A 19 -23.50 -6.53 7.37
C LEU A 19 -22.58 -5.33 7.12
N ASN A 20 -21.70 -5.06 8.09
CA ASN A 20 -20.52 -4.26 7.85
C ASN A 20 -19.67 -5.08 6.90
N GLY A 21 -19.94 -4.93 5.59
CA GLY A 21 -19.02 -5.39 4.56
C GLY A 21 -17.65 -4.84 4.89
N CYS A 22 -16.68 -5.73 5.09
CA CYS A 22 -15.28 -5.34 5.27
C CYS A 22 -14.85 -4.59 4.02
N LYS A 23 -14.87 -3.26 4.05
CA LYS A 23 -14.09 -2.47 3.12
C LYS A 23 -12.66 -2.56 3.61
N ASP A 24 -11.93 -3.54 3.09
CA ASP A 24 -10.52 -3.77 3.40
C ASP A 24 -9.68 -2.63 2.83
N THR A 25 -9.72 -1.48 3.51
CA THR A 25 -8.80 -0.39 3.25
C THR A 25 -7.52 -0.71 4.02
N VAL A 26 -6.45 -1.04 3.30
CA VAL A 26 -5.12 -1.16 3.89
C VAL A 26 -4.70 0.21 4.41
N THR A 27 -4.43 0.29 5.71
CA THR A 27 -4.08 1.54 6.40
C THR A 27 -2.56 1.74 6.49
N ASN A 28 -2.13 2.98 6.75
CA ASN A 28 -0.72 3.29 7.03
C ASN A 28 -0.14 2.40 8.12
N GLN A 29 -0.85 2.23 9.24
CA GLN A 29 -0.37 1.43 10.35
C GLN A 29 -0.21 -0.05 9.99
N GLN A 30 -1.15 -0.63 9.24
CA GLN A 30 -1.03 -2.02 8.79
C GLN A 30 0.19 -2.26 7.90
N VAL A 31 0.58 -1.27 7.07
CA VAL A 31 1.77 -1.36 6.21
C VAL A 31 3.06 -1.09 6.97
N ASP A 32 3.01 -0.25 8.00
CA ASP A 32 4.16 0.03 8.87
C ASP A 32 4.51 -1.16 9.77
N ASP A 33 3.50 -1.93 10.20
CA ASP A 33 3.65 -3.15 11.00
C ASP A 33 3.97 -4.41 10.16
N ALA A 34 3.80 -4.34 8.84
CA ALA A 34 4.03 -5.48 7.95
C ALA A 34 5.54 -5.80 7.84
N VAL A 35 5.88 -7.08 8.00
CA VAL A 35 7.26 -7.56 7.83
C VAL A 35 7.55 -7.88 6.37
N ILE A 36 8.48 -7.17 5.78
CA ILE A 36 9.10 -7.52 4.50
C ILE A 36 10.31 -8.43 4.76
N PRO A 37 10.37 -9.63 4.15
CA PRO A 37 11.47 -10.57 4.39
C PRO A 37 12.79 -10.05 3.83
N ALA A 38 13.90 -10.51 4.40
CA ALA A 38 15.26 -10.14 3.95
C ALA A 38 15.67 -10.79 2.62
N SER A 39 14.85 -11.69 2.07
CA SER A 39 15.04 -12.31 0.75
C SER A 39 13.71 -12.84 0.22
N ASN A 40 13.64 -13.13 -1.08
CA ASN A 40 12.44 -13.57 -1.80
C ASN A 40 11.29 -12.56 -1.62
N VAL A 41 11.59 -11.28 -1.84
CA VAL A 41 10.62 -10.21 -1.70
C VAL A 41 9.64 -10.28 -2.87
N LEU A 42 8.41 -10.67 -2.55
CA LEU A 42 7.29 -10.67 -3.49
C LEU A 42 6.76 -9.25 -3.74
N PHE A 43 6.75 -8.80 -4.99
CA PHE A 43 6.27 -7.47 -5.37
C PHE A 43 4.82 -7.25 -4.93
N GLY A 44 3.92 -8.16 -5.32
CA GLY A 44 2.49 -7.97 -5.10
C GLY A 44 2.10 -7.99 -3.62
N LYS A 45 2.84 -8.74 -2.79
CA LYS A 45 2.56 -8.92 -1.37
C LYS A 45 3.28 -7.91 -0.47
N HIS A 46 4.52 -7.56 -0.79
CA HIS A 46 5.36 -6.78 0.12
C HIS A 46 5.61 -5.35 -0.36
N ILE A 47 5.70 -5.11 -1.68
CA ILE A 47 6.09 -3.81 -2.23
C ILE A 47 4.87 -2.99 -2.67
N GLN A 48 3.96 -3.58 -3.45
CA GLN A 48 2.79 -2.87 -3.95
C GLN A 48 1.91 -2.27 -2.84
N PRO A 49 1.68 -2.93 -1.67
CA PRO A 49 0.93 -2.31 -0.58
C PRO A 49 1.61 -1.05 -0.02
N VAL A 50 2.95 -1.00 0.00
CA VAL A 50 3.71 0.19 0.40
C VAL A 50 3.47 1.33 -0.58
N PHE A 51 3.60 1.07 -1.88
CA PHE A 51 3.34 2.09 -2.91
C PHE A 51 1.89 2.60 -2.86
N ASN A 52 0.92 1.69 -2.71
CA ASN A 52 -0.49 2.04 -2.67
C ASN A 52 -0.84 3.02 -1.53
N VAL A 53 -0.20 2.84 -0.37
CA VAL A 53 -0.52 3.60 0.84
C VAL A 53 0.33 4.86 0.99
N LYS A 54 1.59 4.82 0.55
CA LYS A 54 2.58 5.89 0.79
C LYS A 54 2.84 6.76 -0.44
N CYS A 55 2.51 6.30 -1.64
CA CYS A 55 2.99 6.92 -2.88
C CYS A 55 1.89 7.26 -3.90
N THR A 56 0.84 6.44 -4.00
CA THR A 56 -0.19 6.58 -5.05
C THR A 56 -1.45 7.29 -4.55
N SER A 57 -1.32 8.22 -3.59
CA SER A 57 -2.43 9.10 -3.22
C SER A 57 -2.71 10.10 -4.33
N SER A 58 -3.97 10.54 -4.45
CA SER A 58 -4.39 11.60 -5.37
C SER A 58 -3.43 12.79 -5.31
N GLY A 59 -2.92 13.21 -6.46
CA GLY A 59 -1.94 14.31 -6.54
C GLY A 59 -0.48 13.86 -6.51
N CYS A 60 -0.21 12.55 -6.38
CA CYS A 60 1.13 11.98 -6.31
C CYS A 60 1.38 11.01 -7.47
N HIS A 61 1.90 9.82 -7.21
CA HIS A 61 2.31 8.85 -8.23
C HIS A 61 1.19 7.84 -8.56
N ASP A 62 -0.06 8.32 -8.62
CA ASP A 62 -1.19 7.55 -9.13
C ASP A 62 -1.24 7.54 -10.67
N ASP A 63 -2.24 6.89 -11.27
CA ASP A 63 -2.38 6.82 -12.73
C ASP A 63 -2.99 8.07 -13.38
N GLU A 64 -3.66 8.93 -12.62
CA GLU A 64 -4.30 10.16 -13.12
C GLU A 64 -3.31 11.33 -13.10
N THR A 65 -2.74 11.62 -11.93
CA THR A 65 -1.79 12.71 -11.69
C THR A 65 -0.41 12.39 -12.25
N ARG A 66 0.07 11.15 -12.03
CA ARG A 66 1.41 10.70 -12.44
C ARG A 66 2.50 11.74 -12.12
N ALA A 67 2.60 12.21 -10.88
CA ALA A 67 3.57 13.24 -10.51
C ALA A 67 4.98 12.87 -11.00
N GLY A 68 5.68 13.80 -11.64
CA GLY A 68 6.97 13.52 -12.29
C GLY A 68 6.89 12.57 -13.50
N SER A 69 5.71 12.46 -14.13
CA SER A 69 5.39 11.50 -15.21
C SER A 69 5.46 10.02 -14.80
N LEU A 70 5.45 9.73 -13.49
CA LEU A 70 5.61 8.39 -12.93
C LEU A 70 4.33 7.94 -12.21
N SER A 71 3.88 6.74 -12.53
CA SER A 71 2.87 6.01 -11.76
C SER A 71 3.52 4.83 -11.03
N LEU A 72 3.09 4.57 -9.80
CA LEU A 72 3.55 3.45 -8.99
C LEU A 72 2.41 2.44 -8.69
N THR A 73 1.30 2.51 -9.45
CA THR A 73 0.08 1.71 -9.24
C THR A 73 0.21 0.26 -9.70
N THR A 74 1.16 -0.04 -10.58
CA THR A 74 1.39 -1.38 -11.12
C THR A 74 2.88 -1.64 -11.27
N TRP A 75 3.26 -2.91 -11.24
CA TRP A 75 4.63 -3.33 -11.51
C TRP A 75 5.19 -2.74 -12.81
N ALA A 76 4.43 -2.80 -13.90
CA ALA A 76 4.88 -2.32 -15.21
C ALA A 76 5.10 -0.79 -15.23
N ASN A 77 4.33 -0.03 -14.47
CA ASN A 77 4.52 1.41 -14.35
C ASN A 77 5.75 1.78 -13.51
N VAL A 78 6.03 1.00 -12.46
CA VAL A 78 7.20 1.19 -11.58
C VAL A 78 8.48 0.78 -12.29
N HIS A 79 8.46 -0.37 -12.98
CA HIS A 79 9.61 -0.99 -13.62
C HIS A 79 9.90 -0.32 -14.96
N VAL A 80 10.46 0.89 -14.90
CA VAL A 80 10.91 1.66 -16.06
C VAL A 80 12.40 2.01 -15.92
N PRO A 81 13.17 2.00 -17.03
CA PRO A 81 14.60 2.29 -17.00
C PRO A 81 14.94 3.60 -16.31
N GLY A 82 15.91 3.57 -15.40
CA GLY A 82 16.39 4.74 -14.66
C GLY A 82 15.57 5.08 -13.41
N ILE A 83 14.32 4.60 -13.28
CA ILE A 83 13.61 4.59 -11.99
C ILE A 83 14.01 3.35 -11.20
N ILE A 84 13.97 2.20 -11.87
CA ILE A 84 14.46 0.91 -11.41
C ILE A 84 15.61 0.48 -12.32
N ASN A 85 16.73 0.08 -11.72
CA ASN A 85 17.81 -0.61 -12.37
C ASN A 85 17.97 -1.97 -11.72
N ASP A 86 17.62 -3.03 -12.45
CA ASP A 86 17.61 -4.40 -11.93
C ASP A 86 18.96 -4.79 -11.35
N TYR A 87 18.92 -5.50 -10.22
CA TYR A 87 20.10 -5.96 -9.46
C TYR A 87 20.97 -4.84 -8.87
N GLU A 88 20.70 -3.56 -9.18
CA GLU A 88 21.53 -2.40 -8.85
C GLU A 88 20.74 -1.33 -8.08
N PRO A 89 20.28 -1.61 -6.83
CA PRO A 89 19.44 -0.69 -6.06
C PRO A 89 20.11 0.68 -5.85
N GLU A 90 21.42 0.71 -5.65
CA GLU A 90 22.16 1.95 -5.38
C GLU A 90 22.22 2.90 -6.59
N THR A 91 21.84 2.45 -7.78
CA THR A 91 21.77 3.28 -8.99
C THR A 91 20.32 3.63 -9.39
N SER A 92 19.34 3.10 -8.66
CA SER A 92 17.92 3.29 -8.95
C SER A 92 17.41 4.60 -8.33
N ARG A 93 16.81 5.49 -9.14
CA ARG A 93 16.26 6.76 -8.62
C ARG A 93 15.19 6.57 -7.55
N LEU A 94 14.43 5.47 -7.61
CA LEU A 94 13.47 5.14 -6.56
C LEU A 94 14.16 5.04 -5.19
N VAL A 95 15.31 4.36 -5.11
CA VAL A 95 16.08 4.20 -3.86
C VAL A 95 16.60 5.55 -3.38
N TRP A 96 17.14 6.38 -4.30
CA TRP A 96 17.62 7.72 -3.94
C TRP A 96 16.52 8.60 -3.35
N ALA A 97 15.30 8.50 -3.90
CA ALA A 97 14.14 9.27 -3.43
C ALA A 97 13.70 8.81 -2.03
N VAL A 98 13.56 7.50 -1.80
CA VAL A 98 13.09 6.97 -0.49
C VAL A 98 14.13 7.07 0.62
N GLU A 99 15.42 7.12 0.29
CA GLU A 99 16.51 7.37 1.24
C GLU A 99 16.79 8.88 1.45
N GLY A 100 16.18 9.76 0.65
CA GLY A 100 16.43 11.20 0.72
C GLY A 100 17.87 11.59 0.36
N GLN A 101 18.48 10.91 -0.62
CA GLN A 101 19.85 11.19 -1.04
C GLN A 101 20.00 12.61 -1.61
N LEU A 102 21.16 13.23 -1.38
CA LEU A 102 21.45 14.58 -1.89
C LEU A 102 21.34 14.63 -3.42
N GLY A 103 20.62 15.63 -3.92
CA GLY A 103 20.35 15.79 -5.36
C GLY A 103 19.14 15.01 -5.87
N SER A 104 18.47 14.22 -5.03
CA SER A 104 17.16 13.62 -5.31
C SER A 104 16.04 14.35 -4.56
N SER A 105 14.82 14.33 -5.12
CA SER A 105 13.63 14.76 -4.37
C SER A 105 13.26 13.67 -3.37
N SER A 106 13.42 13.96 -2.08
CA SER A 106 13.04 13.03 -1.01
C SER A 106 11.55 12.69 -1.09
N MET A 107 11.24 11.39 -1.06
CA MET A 107 9.87 10.88 -1.12
C MET A 107 9.58 9.93 0.05
N PRO A 108 8.37 10.01 0.66
CA PRO A 108 7.33 11.00 0.41
C PRO A 108 7.77 12.42 0.79
N PRO A 109 7.13 13.47 0.25
CA PRO A 109 7.46 14.84 0.61
C PRO A 109 7.25 15.09 2.11
N PHE A 110 7.92 16.10 2.65
CA PHE A 110 7.72 16.51 4.04
C PHE A 110 6.23 16.76 4.34
N GLY A 111 5.75 16.23 5.47
CA GLY A 111 4.35 16.30 5.88
C GLY A 111 3.50 15.09 5.49
N TYR A 112 4.04 14.18 4.68
CA TYR A 112 3.40 12.89 4.37
C TYR A 112 3.96 11.77 5.26
N PRO A 113 3.20 10.67 5.50
CA PRO A 113 3.71 9.52 6.23
C PRO A 113 4.96 8.96 5.57
N GLY A 114 6.08 8.95 6.31
CA GLY A 114 7.35 8.39 5.82
C GLY A 114 7.32 6.87 5.69
N LEU A 115 8.37 6.33 5.07
CA LEU A 115 8.63 4.90 5.05
C LEU A 115 9.35 4.46 6.34
N THR A 116 9.06 3.25 6.80
CA THR A 116 9.86 2.59 7.82
C THR A 116 11.17 2.06 7.24
N LYS A 117 12.15 1.76 8.09
CA LYS A 117 13.40 1.13 7.63
C LYS A 117 13.16 -0.20 6.92
N ASN A 118 12.23 -1.03 7.43
CA ASN A 118 11.91 -2.32 6.81
C ASN A 118 11.31 -2.15 5.40
N GLN A 119 10.51 -1.10 5.17
CA GLN A 119 9.99 -0.78 3.84
C GLN A 119 11.09 -0.35 2.87
N ILE A 120 12.01 0.53 3.30
CA ILE A 120 13.16 0.95 2.49
C ILE A 120 14.07 -0.26 2.17
N ASP A 121 14.45 -1.04 3.18
CA ASP A 121 15.27 -2.24 3.01
C ASP A 121 14.58 -3.26 2.08
N GLY A 122 13.26 -3.40 2.20
CA GLY A 122 12.43 -4.25 1.36
C GLY A 122 12.45 -3.85 -0.11
N ILE A 123 12.28 -2.55 -0.40
CA ILE A 123 12.38 -2.00 -1.76
C ILE A 123 13.77 -2.27 -2.34
N LYS A 124 14.84 -2.00 -1.57
CA LYS A 124 16.21 -2.26 -2.00
C LYS A 124 16.46 -3.74 -2.29
N THR A 125 15.93 -4.62 -1.43
CA THR A 125 16.07 -6.08 -1.59
C THR A 125 15.32 -6.56 -2.82
N TRP A 126 14.09 -6.11 -3.03
CA TRP A 126 13.33 -6.43 -4.24
C TRP A 126 14.07 -6.03 -5.53
N ILE A 127 14.64 -4.81 -5.57
CA ILE A 127 15.44 -4.37 -6.73
C ILE A 127 16.70 -5.22 -6.88
N LYS A 128 17.38 -5.52 -5.78
CA LYS A 128 18.56 -6.41 -5.75
C LYS A 128 18.24 -7.82 -6.25
N GLU A 129 17.00 -8.27 -6.11
CA GLU A 129 16.49 -9.55 -6.63
C GLU A 129 16.01 -9.48 -8.08
N GLY A 130 16.26 -8.36 -8.77
CA GLY A 130 15.91 -8.16 -10.17
C GLY A 130 14.54 -7.52 -10.37
N ALA A 131 13.97 -6.90 -9.33
CA ALA A 131 12.71 -6.16 -9.37
C ALA A 131 11.56 -6.96 -10.04
N ILE A 132 11.50 -8.26 -9.77
CA ILE A 132 10.58 -9.20 -10.44
C ILE A 132 9.11 -8.99 -10.01
N ASN A 133 8.17 -9.36 -10.90
CA ASN A 133 6.74 -9.38 -10.61
C ASN A 133 6.31 -10.78 -10.14
N ASN A 134 6.22 -10.99 -8.83
CA ASN A 134 6.02 -12.28 -8.18
C ASN A 134 5.09 -12.22 -6.96
#